data_AF-A0AAT9RT99-F1
#
_entry.id   AF-A0AAT9RT99-F1
#
_cell.length_a   1.000
_cell.length_b   1.000
_cell.length_c   1.000
_cell.angle_alpha   90.00
_cell.angle_beta   90.00
_cell.angle_gamma   90.00
#
_symmetry.space_group_name_H-M   'P 1'
#
loop_
_entity.id
_entity.type
_entity.pdbx_description
1 polymer ?
#
loop_
_entity_poly.entity_id
_entity_poly.type
_entity_poly.pdbx_seq_one_letter_code
_entity_poly.pdbx_strand_id
1 'polypeptide(L)'
;MTPNIHAPTAPAADDEVVTAPLAMLRAADVHCLPDGDSGGYYAVVPLADGTRITFAGTTVNRDSEHPDVSIHHPVRDHDSWSAQWSDDGSAFADVYDSRDQHLAYEADTAALVDAVLRWIPRHGGSVPEEGVGETAEQLATTVLAEWGITAHTDGDAGNTWLVISSDQAATTLAATGRVPYVLLSLHNSDDDEWVLDRPPVRPADRWRLVTGDATGAERDWMTQPVDQLASCVEAIADWLTEPQAGTAWWVVYTDDGDGIGIVGCHEVPDSLEEQEALFVEFVVACLSVRYVVAVDDEAAMTAVLRECDPAFRDQEQAGALLDAVMQTLGTH
;
A
#
# COMPACT_ATOMS: atom_id res chain seq x y z
N MET A 1 6.44 -36.38 -51.48
CA MET A 1 6.08 -35.16 -50.75
C MET A 1 7.05 -35.04 -49.59
N THR A 2 8.06 -34.19 -49.74
CA THR A 2 9.07 -33.91 -48.71
C THR A 2 8.67 -32.62 -48.00
N PRO A 3 8.76 -32.52 -46.66
CA PRO A 3 8.39 -31.31 -45.96
C PRO A 3 9.41 -30.22 -46.25
N ASN A 4 8.91 -29.04 -46.61
CA ASN A 4 9.71 -27.85 -46.81
C ASN A 4 10.07 -27.30 -45.43
N ILE A 5 11.29 -27.59 -44.96
CA ILE A 5 11.83 -27.02 -43.73
C ILE A 5 12.27 -25.60 -44.07
N HIS A 6 11.46 -24.62 -43.68
CA HIS A 6 11.88 -23.23 -43.67
C HIS A 6 13.06 -23.08 -42.70
N ALA A 7 14.23 -22.76 -43.24
CA ALA A 7 15.35 -22.33 -42.42
C ALA A 7 14.95 -21.06 -41.65
N PRO A 8 15.34 -20.92 -40.37
CA PRO A 8 15.13 -19.69 -39.64
C PRO A 8 15.87 -18.55 -40.35
N THR A 9 15.11 -17.54 -40.77
CA THR A 9 15.65 -16.27 -41.26
C THR A 9 16.52 -15.68 -40.16
N ALA A 10 17.79 -15.39 -40.47
CA ALA A 10 18.66 -14.69 -39.53
C ALA A 10 18.00 -13.34 -39.15
N PRO A 11 17.98 -12.96 -37.85
CA PRO A 11 17.52 -11.63 -37.46
C PRO A 11 18.33 -10.59 -38.24
N ALA A 12 17.65 -9.61 -38.83
CA ALA A 12 18.29 -8.57 -39.58
C ALA A 12 19.22 -7.78 -38.63
N ALA A 13 20.49 -7.64 -39.01
CA ALA A 13 21.48 -6.86 -38.26
C ALA A 13 21.11 -5.37 -38.09
N ASP A 14 19.99 -4.93 -38.66
CA ASP A 14 19.46 -3.58 -38.52
C ASP A 14 18.68 -3.38 -37.19
N ASP A 15 18.20 -4.44 -36.51
CA ASP A 15 17.43 -4.30 -35.26
C ASP A 15 18.29 -3.96 -34.03
N GLU A 16 19.57 -4.35 -34.02
CA GLU A 16 20.43 -4.22 -32.82
C GLU A 16 20.88 -2.77 -32.57
N VAL A 17 20.85 -1.91 -33.61
CA VAL A 17 21.26 -0.50 -33.48
C VAL A 17 20.11 0.43 -33.12
N VAL A 18 18.86 -0.05 -33.22
CA VAL A 18 17.61 0.71 -32.98
C VAL A 18 17.43 1.07 -31.49
N THR A 19 18.37 0.71 -30.61
CA THR A 19 18.33 1.04 -29.18
C THR A 19 19.68 1.46 -28.60
N ALA A 20 20.64 1.90 -29.42
CA ALA A 20 22.03 2.13 -28.96
C ALA A 20 22.16 3.04 -27.72
N PRO A 21 21.47 4.21 -27.61
CA PRO A 21 21.55 5.03 -26.40
C PRO A 21 21.03 4.28 -25.16
N LEU A 22 19.94 3.52 -25.28
CA LEU A 22 19.39 2.72 -24.19
C LEU A 22 20.35 1.62 -23.76
N ALA A 23 20.96 0.91 -24.70
CA ALA A 23 21.93 -0.14 -24.40
C ALA A 23 23.15 0.43 -23.66
N MET A 24 23.64 1.60 -24.08
CA MET A 24 24.77 2.27 -23.43
C MET A 24 24.42 2.78 -22.02
N LEU A 25 23.23 3.35 -21.83
CA LEU A 25 22.77 3.79 -20.51
C LEU A 25 22.56 2.61 -19.56
N ARG A 26 21.92 1.53 -20.02
CA ARG A 26 21.75 0.30 -19.21
C ARG A 26 23.07 -0.36 -18.86
N ALA A 27 24.05 -0.35 -19.76
CA ALA A 27 25.40 -0.85 -19.49
C ALA A 27 26.15 0.00 -18.43
N ALA A 28 25.67 1.20 -18.15
CA ALA A 28 26.13 2.08 -17.08
C ALA A 28 25.22 2.04 -15.84
N ASP A 29 24.40 0.98 -15.70
CA ASP A 29 23.42 0.77 -14.62
C ASP A 29 22.37 1.89 -14.50
N VAL A 30 22.07 2.57 -15.62
CA VAL A 30 21.01 3.58 -15.67
C VAL A 30 19.69 2.92 -16.06
N HIS A 31 18.68 3.09 -15.21
CA HIS A 31 17.32 2.65 -15.51
C HIS A 31 16.68 3.55 -16.58
N CYS A 32 16.11 2.94 -17.61
CA CYS A 32 15.43 3.65 -18.70
C CYS A 32 14.09 2.99 -19.01
N LEU A 33 13.03 3.77 -18.90
CA LEU A 33 11.65 3.38 -19.19
C LEU A 33 11.26 3.88 -20.60
N PRO A 34 10.56 3.06 -21.40
CA PRO A 34 9.91 3.58 -22.60
C PRO A 34 8.74 4.49 -22.20
N ASP A 35 8.56 5.59 -22.92
CA ASP A 35 7.43 6.52 -22.78
C ASP A 35 6.92 6.93 -24.17
N GLY A 36 5.71 7.47 -24.26
CA GLY A 36 5.16 7.89 -25.55
C GLY A 36 3.87 8.69 -25.43
N ASP A 37 3.71 9.64 -26.33
CA ASP A 37 2.51 10.47 -26.45
C ASP A 37 2.13 10.69 -27.92
N SER A 38 1.23 11.61 -28.20
CA SER A 38 0.86 11.96 -29.58
C SER A 38 2.01 12.56 -30.41
N GLY A 39 3.10 12.99 -29.78
CA GLY A 39 4.28 13.58 -30.40
C GLY A 39 5.38 12.58 -30.75
N GLY A 40 5.37 11.37 -30.18
CA GLY A 40 6.38 10.35 -30.49
C GLY A 40 6.63 9.34 -29.38
N TYR A 41 7.68 8.54 -29.56
CA TYR A 41 8.20 7.60 -28.56
C TYR A 41 9.50 8.14 -27.96
N TYR A 42 9.57 8.17 -26.64
CA TYR A 42 10.71 8.69 -25.89
C TYR A 42 11.23 7.63 -24.93
N ALA A 43 12.42 7.88 -24.39
CA ALA A 43 12.90 7.16 -23.23
C ALA A 43 13.01 8.12 -22.06
N VAL A 44 12.69 7.62 -20.89
CA VAL A 44 12.70 8.36 -19.63
C VAL A 44 13.71 7.71 -18.69
N VAL A 45 14.59 8.53 -18.14
CA VAL A 45 15.45 8.19 -17.00
C VAL A 45 14.82 8.81 -15.76
N PRO A 46 14.10 8.04 -14.94
CA PRO A 46 13.62 8.52 -13.65
C PRO A 46 14.81 8.78 -12.71
N LEU A 47 14.79 9.92 -12.01
CA LEU A 47 15.86 10.34 -11.10
C LEU A 47 15.42 10.19 -9.63
N ALA A 48 16.40 9.99 -8.74
CA ALA A 48 16.15 9.70 -7.33
C ALA A 48 15.45 10.84 -6.56
N ASP A 49 15.54 12.07 -7.04
CA ASP A 49 14.88 13.23 -6.46
C ASP A 49 13.42 13.42 -6.92
N GLY A 50 12.86 12.45 -7.66
CA GLY A 50 11.51 12.51 -8.21
C GLY A 50 11.41 13.23 -9.55
N THR A 51 12.51 13.76 -10.08
CA THR A 51 12.53 14.39 -11.41
C THR A 51 12.87 13.36 -12.50
N ARG A 52 12.85 13.77 -13.78
CA ARG A 52 13.15 12.86 -14.88
C ARG A 52 13.91 13.52 -16.02
N ILE A 53 14.67 12.72 -16.76
CA ILE A 53 15.26 13.10 -18.05
C ILE A 53 14.54 12.34 -19.15
N THR A 54 13.91 13.06 -20.08
CA THR A 54 13.29 12.49 -21.27
C THR A 54 14.19 12.74 -22.47
N PHE A 55 14.46 11.71 -23.28
CA PHE A 55 15.27 11.85 -24.49
C PHE A 55 14.67 11.09 -25.67
N ALA A 56 14.89 11.62 -26.87
CA ALA A 56 14.47 11.01 -28.13
C ALA A 56 15.32 11.49 -29.31
N GLY A 57 15.23 10.78 -30.43
CA GLY A 57 15.90 11.12 -31.68
C GLY A 57 14.90 11.58 -32.74
N THR A 58 15.38 12.39 -33.69
CA THR A 58 14.63 12.80 -34.88
C THR A 58 15.21 12.14 -36.12
N THR A 59 14.37 11.94 -37.15
CA THR A 59 14.82 11.43 -38.45
C THR A 59 15.02 12.51 -39.52
N VAL A 60 15.91 12.23 -40.48
CA VAL A 60 16.17 13.04 -41.68
C VAL A 60 15.05 12.84 -42.70
N ASN A 61 13.78 12.87 -42.31
CA ASN A 61 12.71 12.80 -43.30
C ASN A 61 12.49 14.20 -43.90
N ARG A 62 13.20 14.47 -45.01
CA ARG A 62 13.25 15.78 -45.68
C ARG A 62 11.90 16.31 -46.17
N ASP A 63 10.89 15.46 -46.28
CA ASP A 63 9.60 15.80 -46.87
C ASP A 63 8.43 15.88 -45.85
N SER A 64 8.67 15.63 -44.56
CA SER A 64 7.61 15.73 -43.53
C SER A 64 7.70 17.05 -42.77
N GLU A 65 6.58 17.77 -42.65
CA GLU A 65 6.44 18.93 -41.75
C GLU A 65 6.62 18.55 -40.26
N HIS A 66 6.60 17.26 -39.94
CA HIS A 66 6.76 16.70 -38.60
C HIS A 66 7.80 15.57 -38.63
N PRO A 67 9.05 15.80 -38.19
CA PRO A 67 10.04 14.73 -38.11
C PRO A 67 9.55 13.66 -37.13
N ASP A 68 9.79 12.39 -37.47
CA ASP A 68 9.42 11.27 -36.58
C ASP A 68 10.30 11.31 -35.33
N VAL A 69 9.68 11.42 -34.16
CA VAL A 69 10.35 11.45 -32.85
C VAL A 69 10.27 10.05 -32.24
N SER A 70 11.40 9.37 -32.17
CA SER A 70 11.46 8.01 -31.67
C SER A 70 12.83 7.72 -31.06
N ILE A 71 12.83 6.84 -30.07
CA ILE A 71 14.03 6.15 -29.59
C ILE A 71 14.39 4.94 -30.45
N HIS A 72 13.50 4.56 -31.39
CA HIS A 72 13.58 3.36 -32.22
C HIS A 72 13.86 3.67 -33.69
N HIS A 73 14.84 4.52 -33.96
CA HIS A 73 15.19 4.87 -35.34
C HIS A 73 16.35 4.02 -35.89
N PRO A 74 16.24 3.52 -37.14
CA PRO A 74 17.38 2.93 -37.80
C PRO A 74 18.47 3.98 -38.04
N VAL A 75 19.74 3.62 -37.80
CA VAL A 75 20.95 4.49 -37.89
C VAL A 75 20.97 5.41 -39.10
N ARG A 76 20.51 4.89 -40.25
CA ARG A 76 20.62 5.57 -41.54
C ARG A 76 19.73 6.80 -41.67
N ASP A 77 18.69 6.87 -40.84
CA ASP A 77 17.71 7.94 -40.89
C ASP A 77 17.88 8.94 -39.74
N HIS A 78 18.93 8.83 -38.91
CA HIS A 78 19.17 9.72 -37.77
C HIS A 78 19.55 11.15 -38.19
N ASP A 79 18.87 12.15 -37.63
CA ASP A 79 19.16 13.57 -37.80
C ASP A 79 19.78 14.19 -36.54
N SER A 80 19.13 14.03 -35.39
CA SER A 80 19.59 14.60 -34.12
C SER A 80 19.05 13.86 -32.90
N TRP A 81 19.69 14.05 -31.75
CA TRP A 81 19.21 13.65 -30.42
C TRP A 81 18.86 14.89 -29.60
N SER A 82 17.84 14.77 -28.76
CA SER A 82 17.55 15.73 -27.71
C SER A 82 17.28 15.03 -26.38
N ALA A 83 17.63 15.70 -25.29
CA ALA A 83 17.31 15.30 -23.92
C ALA A 83 16.93 16.51 -23.08
N GLN A 84 15.89 16.36 -22.28
CA GLN A 84 15.35 17.40 -21.42
C GLN A 84 15.10 16.86 -20.01
N TRP A 85 15.45 17.66 -19.02
CA TRP A 85 15.11 17.43 -17.63
C TRP A 85 13.80 18.13 -17.29
N SER A 86 12.96 17.51 -16.44
CA SER A 86 11.70 18.10 -15.97
C SER A 86 11.31 17.63 -14.56
N ASP A 87 10.54 18.46 -13.85
CA ASP A 87 9.99 18.23 -12.50
C ASP A 87 8.46 18.00 -12.48
N ASP A 88 7.94 17.30 -13.50
CA ASP A 88 6.51 16.99 -13.67
C ASP A 88 5.57 18.19 -13.91
N GLY A 89 6.12 19.28 -14.44
CA GLY A 89 5.34 20.23 -15.22
C GLY A 89 5.55 21.71 -14.89
N SER A 90 6.53 22.05 -14.04
CA SER A 90 6.75 23.44 -13.64
C SER A 90 8.06 24.03 -14.17
N ALA A 91 9.09 23.21 -14.36
CA ALA A 91 10.38 23.60 -14.87
C ALA A 91 10.93 22.58 -15.88
N PHE A 92 11.67 23.10 -16.86
CA PHE A 92 12.37 22.32 -17.88
C PHE A 92 13.77 22.87 -18.08
N ALA A 93 14.72 21.99 -18.38
CA ALA A 93 16.08 22.37 -18.77
C ALA A 93 16.61 21.45 -19.86
N ASP A 94 17.25 22.02 -20.88
CA ASP A 94 17.90 21.22 -21.92
C ASP A 94 19.15 20.53 -21.35
N VAL A 95 19.17 19.20 -21.42
CA VAL A 95 20.31 18.36 -21.03
C VAL A 95 21.24 18.19 -22.24
N TYR A 96 20.66 17.99 -23.42
CA TYR A 96 21.38 17.79 -24.68
C TYR A 96 20.50 18.17 -25.89
N ASP A 97 21.09 18.80 -26.90
CA ASP A 97 20.44 19.06 -28.19
C ASP A 97 21.51 19.12 -29.30
N SER A 98 21.39 18.24 -30.30
CA SER A 98 22.29 18.19 -31.46
C SER A 98 21.68 18.66 -32.78
N ARG A 99 20.46 19.22 -32.77
CA ARG A 99 19.69 19.58 -33.98
C ARG A 99 20.49 20.38 -35.02
N ASP A 100 21.31 21.33 -34.58
CA ASP A 100 22.08 22.20 -35.49
C ASP A 100 23.55 21.76 -35.69
N GLN A 101 23.94 20.61 -35.14
CA GLN A 101 25.34 20.18 -35.09
C GLN A 101 25.72 19.18 -36.19
N HIS A 102 24.74 18.51 -36.80
CA HIS A 102 24.93 17.51 -37.87
C HIS A 102 26.02 16.47 -37.55
N LEU A 103 25.96 15.92 -36.34
CA LEU A 103 26.91 14.92 -35.87
C LEU A 103 26.64 13.55 -36.51
N ALA A 104 27.69 12.75 -36.71
CA ALA A 104 27.52 11.35 -37.08
C ALA A 104 26.83 10.59 -35.94
N TYR A 105 25.95 9.64 -36.28
CA TYR A 105 25.12 8.89 -35.32
C TYR A 105 25.89 8.41 -34.09
N GLU A 106 27.02 7.72 -34.27
CA GLU A 106 27.77 7.17 -33.14
C GLU A 106 28.36 8.26 -32.23
N ALA A 107 28.83 9.36 -32.81
CA ALA A 107 29.37 10.49 -32.06
C ALA A 107 28.26 11.25 -31.31
N ASP A 108 27.09 11.40 -31.95
CA ASP A 108 25.92 12.05 -31.37
C ASP A 108 25.34 11.24 -30.21
N THR A 109 25.16 9.93 -30.41
CA THR A 109 24.72 9.01 -29.35
C THR A 109 25.67 9.00 -28.17
N ALA A 110 26.99 8.96 -28.40
CA ALA A 110 27.96 9.02 -27.31
C ALA A 110 27.89 10.35 -26.53
N ALA A 111 27.70 11.47 -27.23
CA ALA A 111 27.58 12.79 -26.61
C ALA A 111 26.27 12.94 -25.80
N LEU A 112 25.15 12.42 -26.32
CA LEU A 112 23.88 12.31 -25.58
C LEU A 112 24.08 11.51 -24.28
N VAL A 113 24.63 10.30 -24.38
CA VAL A 113 24.83 9.41 -23.22
C VAL A 113 25.73 10.07 -22.18
N ASP A 114 26.85 10.69 -22.60
CA ASP A 114 27.72 11.44 -21.69
C ASP A 114 27.01 12.62 -21.00
N ALA A 115 26.17 13.35 -21.72
CA ALA A 115 25.39 14.46 -21.15
C ALA A 115 24.41 13.96 -20.08
N VAL A 116 23.67 12.88 -20.37
CA VAL A 116 22.75 12.25 -19.42
C VAL A 116 23.50 11.74 -18.18
N LEU A 117 24.60 11.00 -18.36
CA LEU A 117 25.42 10.48 -17.26
C LEU A 117 26.04 11.57 -16.38
N ARG A 118 26.39 12.73 -16.94
CA ARG A 118 26.83 13.89 -16.16
C ARG A 118 25.71 14.57 -15.37
N TRP A 119 24.47 14.40 -15.79
CA TRP A 119 23.31 14.99 -15.15
C TRP A 119 22.84 14.16 -13.95
N ILE A 120 22.77 12.84 -14.11
CA ILE A 120 22.25 11.88 -13.12
C ILE A 120 22.79 12.11 -11.68
N PRO A 121 24.10 12.23 -11.43
CA PRO A 121 24.62 12.39 -10.06
C PRO A 121 24.20 13.70 -9.38
N ARG A 122 23.80 14.73 -10.14
CA ARG A 122 23.31 16.00 -9.59
C ARG A 122 21.92 15.87 -8.96
N HIS A 123 21.21 14.79 -9.31
CA HIS A 123 19.84 14.49 -8.91
C HIS A 123 19.76 13.20 -8.07
N GLY A 124 20.88 12.83 -7.43
CA GLY A 124 20.93 11.68 -6.52
C GLY A 124 21.05 10.31 -7.18
N GLY A 125 21.18 10.23 -8.51
CA GLY A 125 21.24 8.96 -9.24
C GLY A 125 19.98 8.68 -10.07
N SER A 126 20.01 7.62 -10.87
CA SER A 126 18.81 7.08 -11.50
C SER A 126 18.06 6.21 -10.49
N VAL A 127 16.73 6.22 -10.56
CA VAL A 127 15.91 5.27 -9.78
C VAL A 127 16.30 3.86 -10.21
N PRO A 128 16.61 2.92 -9.29
CA PRO A 128 16.95 1.56 -9.66
C PRO A 128 15.81 0.89 -10.43
N GLU A 129 16.15 -0.10 -11.25
CA GLU A 129 15.15 -0.93 -11.94
C GLU A 129 14.26 -1.63 -10.91
N GLU A 130 12.95 -1.62 -11.15
CA GLU A 130 11.98 -2.26 -10.26
C GLU A 130 12.33 -3.75 -10.09
N GLY A 131 12.38 -4.21 -8.84
CA GLY A 131 12.74 -5.58 -8.52
C GLY A 131 14.22 -5.84 -8.20
N VAL A 132 15.09 -4.83 -8.29
CA VAL A 132 16.47 -4.96 -7.80
C VAL A 132 16.52 -4.58 -6.30
N GLY A 133 16.53 -5.58 -5.43
CA GLY A 133 16.62 -5.42 -3.98
C GLY A 133 15.74 -6.40 -3.22
N GLU A 134 15.76 -6.33 -1.89
CA GLU A 134 14.76 -7.02 -1.08
C GLU A 134 13.39 -6.39 -1.31
N THR A 135 12.36 -7.24 -1.45
CA THR A 135 10.99 -6.75 -1.60
C THR A 135 10.51 -6.10 -0.30
N ALA A 136 9.50 -5.24 -0.39
CA ALA A 136 8.86 -4.66 0.78
C ALA A 136 8.31 -5.74 1.72
N GLU A 137 7.78 -6.85 1.19
CA GLU A 137 7.38 -8.03 1.96
C GLU A 137 8.55 -8.60 2.79
N GLN A 138 9.71 -8.82 2.16
CA GLN A 138 10.89 -9.41 2.79
C GLN A 138 11.44 -8.51 3.89
N LEU A 139 11.53 -7.20 3.62
CA LEU A 139 11.96 -6.20 4.58
C LEU A 139 11.01 -6.15 5.78
N ALA A 140 9.72 -5.97 5.55
CA ALA A 140 8.72 -5.87 6.61
C ALA A 140 8.62 -7.15 7.45
N THR A 141 8.58 -8.31 6.81
CA THR A 141 8.52 -9.61 7.50
C THR A 141 9.75 -9.83 8.38
N THR A 142 10.93 -9.46 7.90
CA THR A 142 12.18 -9.60 8.69
C THR A 142 12.13 -8.72 9.93
N VAL A 143 11.78 -7.44 9.79
CA VAL A 143 11.71 -6.50 10.93
C VAL A 143 10.61 -6.89 11.92
N LEU A 144 9.44 -7.32 11.44
CA LEU A 144 8.35 -7.81 12.30
C LEU A 144 8.78 -9.06 13.09
N ALA A 145 9.46 -10.02 12.43
CA ALA A 145 9.93 -11.23 13.07
C ALA A 145 10.99 -10.96 14.16
N GLU A 146 11.84 -9.94 14.00
CA GLU A 146 12.78 -9.50 15.04
C GLU A 146 12.08 -9.04 16.33
N TRP A 147 10.84 -8.52 16.20
CA TRP A 147 9.97 -8.15 17.31
C TRP A 147 9.08 -9.30 17.80
N GLY A 148 9.19 -10.48 17.19
CA GLY A 148 8.33 -11.63 17.49
C GLY A 148 6.89 -11.49 16.98
N ILE A 149 6.65 -10.57 16.03
CA ILE A 149 5.34 -10.35 15.43
C ILE A 149 5.20 -11.24 14.20
N THR A 150 4.10 -12.00 14.14
CA THR A 150 3.77 -12.83 12.99
C THR A 150 2.89 -12.04 12.04
N ALA A 151 3.19 -12.13 10.75
CA ALA A 151 2.44 -11.50 9.68
C ALA A 151 2.28 -12.45 8.49
N HIS A 152 1.19 -12.28 7.75
CA HIS A 152 0.86 -13.11 6.61
C HIS A 152 0.51 -12.26 5.40
N THR A 153 1.11 -12.57 4.26
CA THR A 153 0.81 -11.90 3.00
C THR A 153 -0.59 -12.29 2.51
N ASP A 154 -1.39 -11.30 2.18
CA ASP A 154 -2.70 -11.43 1.54
C ASP A 154 -2.82 -10.37 0.43
N GLY A 155 -3.86 -10.46 -0.38
CA GLY A 155 -4.09 -9.50 -1.46
C GLY A 155 -5.38 -9.71 -2.23
N ASP A 156 -5.87 -8.62 -2.83
CA ASP A 156 -7.03 -8.61 -3.71
C ASP A 156 -6.87 -7.54 -4.79
N ALA A 157 -7.47 -7.77 -5.95
CA ALA A 157 -7.53 -6.82 -7.07
C ALA A 157 -6.16 -6.24 -7.51
N GLY A 158 -5.08 -6.98 -7.33
CA GLY A 158 -3.71 -6.54 -7.67
C GLY A 158 -2.97 -5.83 -6.54
N ASN A 159 -3.63 -5.57 -5.42
CA ASN A 159 -3.01 -5.06 -4.20
C ASN A 159 -2.55 -6.20 -3.30
N THR A 160 -1.45 -5.99 -2.57
CA THR A 160 -0.90 -6.93 -1.59
C THR A 160 -0.51 -6.21 -0.30
N TRP A 161 -0.72 -6.88 0.83
CA TRP A 161 -0.45 -6.36 2.17
C TRP A 161 -0.10 -7.49 3.14
N LEU A 162 0.53 -7.15 4.25
CA LEU A 162 0.73 -8.04 5.38
C LEU A 162 -0.44 -7.88 6.35
N VAL A 163 -1.07 -8.99 6.71
CA VAL A 163 -2.10 -9.09 7.74
C VAL A 163 -1.45 -9.49 9.06
N ILE A 164 -1.68 -8.68 10.09
CA ILE A 164 -1.24 -8.92 11.47
C ILE A 164 -2.50 -8.98 12.36
N SER A 165 -2.89 -10.17 12.80
CA SER A 165 -4.05 -10.33 13.68
C SER A 165 -3.71 -10.04 15.15
N SER A 166 -4.67 -9.56 15.93
CA SER A 166 -4.46 -9.32 17.36
C SER A 166 -4.09 -10.60 18.14
N ASP A 167 -4.62 -11.75 17.72
CA ASP A 167 -4.36 -13.06 18.31
C ASP A 167 -3.06 -13.73 17.83
N GLN A 168 -2.37 -13.13 16.85
CA GLN A 168 -1.16 -13.66 16.19
C GLN A 168 -1.32 -15.09 15.62
N ALA A 169 -2.55 -15.54 15.37
CA ALA A 169 -2.86 -16.90 14.91
C ALA A 169 -3.54 -16.93 13.54
N ALA A 170 -4.28 -15.89 13.17
CA ALA A 170 -4.98 -15.84 11.89
C ALA A 170 -4.03 -15.59 10.72
N THR A 171 -4.15 -16.42 9.68
CA THR A 171 -3.20 -16.44 8.55
C THR A 171 -3.70 -15.75 7.28
N THR A 172 -4.94 -15.27 7.25
CA THR A 172 -5.55 -14.57 6.11
C THR A 172 -6.60 -13.57 6.60
N LEU A 173 -6.92 -12.57 5.78
CA LEU A 173 -7.97 -11.59 6.09
C LEU A 173 -9.35 -12.27 6.25
N ALA A 174 -9.62 -13.30 5.45
CA ALA A 174 -10.84 -14.10 5.60
C ALA A 174 -10.91 -14.83 6.96
N ALA A 175 -9.76 -15.22 7.52
CA ALA A 175 -9.68 -15.81 8.85
C ALA A 175 -9.76 -14.73 9.96
N THR A 176 -9.35 -13.49 9.70
CA THR A 176 -9.45 -12.37 10.65
C THR A 176 -10.82 -11.73 10.74
N GLY A 177 -11.82 -12.15 9.96
CA GLY A 177 -13.20 -11.62 10.05
C GLY A 177 -13.93 -11.85 11.41
N ARG A 178 -13.19 -12.18 12.46
CA ARG A 178 -13.63 -12.37 13.84
C ARG A 178 -12.70 -11.73 14.89
N VAL A 179 -11.54 -11.23 14.49
CA VAL A 179 -10.55 -10.61 15.39
C VAL A 179 -10.04 -9.31 14.80
N PRO A 180 -9.77 -8.29 15.62
CA PRO A 180 -9.11 -7.08 15.15
C PRO A 180 -7.79 -7.40 14.45
N TYR A 181 -7.43 -6.62 13.44
CA TYR A 181 -6.21 -6.81 12.66
C TYR A 181 -5.60 -5.48 12.23
N VAL A 182 -4.31 -5.52 11.88
CA VAL A 182 -3.59 -4.45 11.20
C VAL A 182 -3.16 -4.95 9.83
N LEU A 183 -3.32 -4.11 8.82
CA LEU A 183 -2.74 -4.28 7.50
C LEU A 183 -1.51 -3.37 7.39
N LEU A 184 -0.39 -3.93 6.94
CA LEU A 184 0.80 -3.17 6.57
C LEU A 184 1.04 -3.33 5.06
N SER A 185 1.07 -2.21 4.34
CA SER A 185 1.37 -2.18 2.90
C SER A 185 2.42 -1.13 2.58
N LEU A 186 3.06 -1.29 1.41
CA LEU A 186 3.77 -0.19 0.77
C LEU A 186 2.79 0.50 -0.20
N HIS A 187 2.48 1.75 0.09
CA HIS A 187 1.55 2.58 -0.66
C HIS A 187 2.32 3.61 -1.50
N ASN A 188 1.95 3.75 -2.77
CA ASN A 188 2.46 4.80 -3.63
C ASN A 188 1.30 5.70 -4.09
N SER A 189 1.43 7.00 -3.83
CA SER A 189 0.34 7.96 -4.11
C SER A 189 0.20 8.33 -5.58
N ASP A 190 1.21 8.08 -6.40
CA ASP A 190 1.21 8.52 -7.80
C ASP A 190 0.32 7.62 -8.66
N ASP A 191 0.20 6.34 -8.29
CA ASP A 191 -0.59 5.31 -8.97
C ASP A 191 -1.67 4.66 -8.07
N ASP A 192 -1.81 5.13 -6.82
CA ASP A 192 -2.71 4.54 -5.80
C ASP A 192 -2.46 3.03 -5.63
N GLU A 193 -1.20 2.62 -5.75
CA GLU A 193 -0.76 1.23 -5.66
C GLU A 193 -0.48 0.83 -4.20
N TRP A 194 -0.87 -0.40 -3.84
CA TRP A 194 -0.64 -1.00 -2.53
C TRP A 194 0.00 -2.36 -2.74
N VAL A 195 1.33 -2.47 -2.81
CA VAL A 195 2.00 -3.73 -3.18
C VAL A 195 3.21 -4.02 -2.31
N LEU A 196 3.54 -5.29 -2.09
CA LEU A 196 4.70 -5.72 -1.32
C LEU A 196 5.72 -6.53 -2.12
N ASP A 197 5.42 -6.84 -3.37
CA ASP A 197 6.22 -7.73 -4.23
C ASP A 197 7.40 -7.04 -4.92
N ARG A 198 7.60 -5.74 -4.66
CA ARG A 198 8.73 -4.94 -5.16
C ARG A 198 9.48 -4.22 -4.03
N PRO A 199 10.74 -3.82 -4.27
CA PRO A 199 11.48 -2.97 -3.33
C PRO A 199 10.83 -1.59 -3.12
N PRO A 200 10.92 -1.00 -1.91
CA PRO A 200 10.37 0.31 -1.58
C PRO A 200 11.31 1.46 -1.99
N VAL A 201 11.56 1.58 -3.30
CA VAL A 201 12.58 2.48 -3.86
C VAL A 201 12.02 3.65 -4.64
N ARG A 202 10.71 3.69 -4.93
CA ARG A 202 10.11 4.81 -5.67
C ARG A 202 10.00 6.04 -4.75
N PRO A 203 10.20 7.27 -5.26
CA PRO A 203 10.16 8.49 -4.44
C PRO A 203 8.85 8.70 -3.66
N ALA A 204 7.72 8.26 -4.20
CA ALA A 204 6.39 8.36 -3.59
C ALA A 204 6.00 7.16 -2.71
N ASP A 205 6.86 6.15 -2.59
CA ASP A 205 6.58 4.98 -1.74
C ASP A 205 6.50 5.38 -0.27
N ARG A 206 5.52 4.85 0.45
CA ARG A 206 5.29 5.09 1.89
C ARG A 206 4.78 3.81 2.54
N TRP A 207 5.18 3.53 3.78
CA TRP A 207 4.53 2.49 4.57
C TRP A 207 3.19 2.98 5.06
N ARG A 208 2.13 2.18 4.93
CA ARG A 208 0.78 2.51 5.38
C ARG A 208 0.28 1.42 6.32
N LEU A 209 -0.29 1.85 7.45
CA LEU A 209 -1.04 0.98 8.35
C LEU A 209 -2.53 1.30 8.30
N VAL A 210 -3.31 0.24 8.24
CA VAL A 210 -4.77 0.25 8.33
C VAL A 210 -5.19 -0.69 9.46
N THR A 211 -6.12 -0.28 10.31
CA THR A 211 -6.68 -1.14 11.36
C THR A 211 -8.07 -1.63 10.93
N GLY A 212 -8.38 -2.89 11.16
CA GLY A 212 -9.71 -3.48 11.02
C GLY A 212 -10.27 -3.95 12.36
N ASP A 213 -11.56 -3.70 12.60
CA ASP A 213 -12.24 -3.95 13.89
C ASP A 213 -12.97 -5.31 13.98
N ALA A 214 -12.59 -6.28 13.13
CA ALA A 214 -13.29 -7.56 12.90
C ALA A 214 -14.67 -7.48 12.20
N THR A 215 -15.30 -6.31 12.09
CA THR A 215 -16.57 -6.16 11.34
C THR A 215 -16.35 -6.00 9.83
N GLY A 216 -15.08 -5.90 9.42
CA GLY A 216 -14.68 -5.53 8.07
C GLY A 216 -14.59 -4.01 7.86
N ALA A 217 -14.85 -3.21 8.89
CA ALA A 217 -14.59 -1.77 8.84
C ALA A 217 -13.09 -1.53 8.99
N GLU A 218 -12.49 -0.97 7.95
CA GLU A 218 -11.08 -0.59 7.90
C GLU A 218 -10.93 0.92 8.11
N ARG A 219 -9.88 1.31 8.83
CA ARG A 219 -9.55 2.72 9.09
C ARG A 219 -8.06 2.95 8.94
N ASP A 220 -7.72 4.02 8.20
CA ASP A 220 -6.36 4.51 8.12
C ASP A 220 -5.83 4.91 9.50
N TRP A 221 -4.65 4.39 9.84
CA TRP A 221 -4.03 4.64 11.12
C TRP A 221 -2.80 5.52 10.99
N MET A 222 -1.84 5.15 10.15
CA MET A 222 -0.63 5.96 9.91
C MET A 222 -0.03 5.71 8.53
N THR A 223 0.69 6.72 8.04
CA THR A 223 1.50 6.64 6.81
C THR A 223 2.88 7.21 7.09
N GLN A 224 3.94 6.49 6.72
CA GLN A 224 5.32 6.85 7.00
C GLN A 224 6.22 6.78 5.76
N PRO A 225 7.30 7.58 5.69
CA PRO A 225 8.35 7.41 4.68
C PRO A 225 8.96 5.99 4.64
N VAL A 226 9.53 5.58 3.51
CA VAL A 226 10.10 4.22 3.33
C VAL A 226 11.20 3.87 4.33
N ASP A 227 11.95 4.87 4.81
CA ASP A 227 13.03 4.72 5.79
C ASP A 227 12.53 4.64 7.24
N GLN A 228 11.21 4.72 7.46
CA GLN A 228 10.57 4.70 8.79
C GLN A 228 9.72 3.43 9.05
N LEU A 229 10.07 2.31 8.41
CA LEU A 229 9.45 1.00 8.70
C LEU A 229 9.48 0.66 10.20
N ALA A 230 10.57 0.97 10.89
CA ALA A 230 10.71 0.71 12.33
C ALA A 230 9.62 1.41 13.16
N SER A 231 9.23 2.64 12.81
CA SER A 231 8.15 3.37 13.48
C SER A 231 6.79 2.69 13.28
N CYS A 232 6.55 2.10 12.11
CA CYS A 232 5.34 1.31 11.86
C CYS A 232 5.33 0.02 12.70
N VAL A 233 6.47 -0.66 12.82
CA VAL A 233 6.59 -1.87 13.64
C VAL A 233 6.42 -1.58 15.13
N GLU A 234 6.97 -0.48 15.64
CA GLU A 234 6.75 -0.02 17.01
C GLU A 234 5.26 0.23 17.28
N ALA A 235 4.58 0.93 16.37
CA ALA A 235 3.14 1.15 16.49
C ALA A 235 2.36 -0.18 16.53
N ILE A 236 2.65 -1.13 15.63
CA ILE A 236 2.01 -2.46 15.62
C ILE A 236 2.26 -3.18 16.96
N ALA A 237 3.49 -3.12 17.49
CA ALA A 237 3.83 -3.74 18.77
C ALA A 237 3.01 -3.13 19.92
N ASP A 238 2.90 -1.80 19.98
CA ASP A 238 2.08 -1.11 20.98
C ASP A 238 0.62 -1.55 20.87
N TRP A 239 0.07 -1.57 19.66
CA TRP A 239 -1.30 -2.02 19.40
C TRP A 239 -1.53 -3.48 19.85
N LEU A 240 -0.58 -4.39 19.62
CA LEU A 240 -0.69 -5.77 20.09
C LEU A 240 -0.68 -5.90 21.62
N THR A 241 -0.16 -4.91 22.35
CA THR A 241 -0.16 -4.90 23.82
C THR A 241 -1.34 -4.17 24.44
N GLU A 242 -2.01 -3.30 23.67
CA GLU A 242 -3.23 -2.64 24.11
C GLU A 242 -4.38 -3.66 24.12
N PRO A 243 -5.23 -3.66 25.16
CA PRO A 243 -6.48 -4.39 25.12
C PRO A 243 -7.26 -3.89 23.92
N GLN A 244 -7.33 -4.72 22.88
CA GLN A 244 -8.24 -4.47 21.80
C GLN A 244 -9.62 -4.43 22.44
N ALA A 245 -10.40 -3.40 22.12
CA ALA A 245 -11.81 -3.41 22.45
C ALA A 245 -12.44 -4.56 21.64
N GLY A 246 -12.21 -5.80 22.10
CA GLY A 246 -13.01 -6.94 21.73
C GLY A 246 -14.43 -6.52 22.01
N THR A 247 -15.34 -6.98 21.16
CA THR A 247 -16.78 -6.83 21.33
C THR A 247 -17.13 -7.18 22.78
N ALA A 248 -17.19 -6.18 23.67
CA ALA A 248 -17.50 -6.40 25.07
C ALA A 248 -18.98 -6.76 25.10
N TRP A 249 -19.32 -7.96 25.54
CA TRP A 249 -20.71 -8.34 25.66
C TRP A 249 -21.17 -7.94 27.06
N TRP A 250 -22.19 -7.10 27.09
CA TRP A 250 -22.77 -6.59 28.33
C TRP A 250 -24.01 -7.41 28.66
N VAL A 251 -24.09 -7.96 29.87
CA VAL A 251 -25.33 -8.58 30.36
C VAL A 251 -25.96 -7.66 31.39
N VAL A 252 -27.06 -7.02 31.02
CA VAL A 252 -27.86 -6.19 31.92
C VAL A 252 -29.03 -7.03 32.45
N TYR A 253 -29.20 -7.09 33.77
CA TYR A 253 -30.42 -7.60 34.37
C TYR A 253 -31.14 -6.53 35.19
N THR A 254 -32.47 -6.61 35.20
CA THR A 254 -33.32 -5.80 36.08
C THR A 254 -34.08 -6.74 37.03
N ASP A 255 -34.11 -6.41 38.32
CA ASP A 255 -34.97 -7.08 39.31
C ASP A 255 -36.27 -6.28 39.47
N ASP A 256 -37.39 -6.96 39.60
CA ASP A 256 -38.77 -6.45 39.53
C ASP A 256 -39.16 -5.54 40.73
N GLY A 257 -38.23 -5.04 41.56
CA GLY A 257 -38.66 -4.21 42.70
C GLY A 257 -37.65 -3.60 43.68
N ASP A 258 -36.53 -3.00 43.24
CA ASP A 258 -35.91 -1.79 43.86
C ASP A 258 -34.43 -1.56 43.50
N GLY A 259 -33.85 -2.27 42.52
CA GLY A 259 -32.49 -1.96 42.06
C GLY A 259 -32.05 -2.70 40.80
N ILE A 260 -31.31 -1.99 39.94
CA ILE A 260 -30.52 -2.59 38.85
C ILE A 260 -29.24 -3.12 39.48
N GLY A 261 -28.96 -4.41 39.28
CA GLY A 261 -27.62 -4.95 39.48
C GLY A 261 -26.94 -5.08 38.12
N ILE A 262 -25.78 -4.48 37.97
CA ILE A 262 -24.91 -4.72 36.82
C ILE A 262 -23.97 -5.86 37.23
N VAL A 263 -23.98 -6.96 36.49
CA VAL A 263 -23.02 -8.04 36.71
C VAL A 263 -22.15 -8.17 35.47
N GLY A 264 -20.98 -7.53 35.57
CA GLY A 264 -19.77 -7.88 34.83
C GLY A 264 -19.71 -7.45 33.36
N CYS A 265 -18.52 -6.98 32.99
CA CYS A 265 -18.01 -7.09 31.63
C CYS A 265 -17.32 -8.47 31.54
N HIS A 266 -17.65 -9.28 30.54
CA HIS A 266 -16.90 -10.49 30.22
C HIS A 266 -16.39 -10.39 28.79
N GLU A 267 -15.14 -10.83 28.58
CA GLU A 267 -14.64 -11.15 27.26
C GLU A 267 -15.56 -12.21 26.62
N VAL A 268 -15.82 -12.08 25.32
CA VAL A 268 -16.64 -13.05 24.59
C VAL A 268 -15.94 -14.40 24.67
N PRO A 269 -16.62 -15.46 25.15
CA PRO A 269 -15.98 -16.77 25.20
C PRO A 269 -15.72 -17.28 23.78
N ASP A 270 -14.54 -17.86 23.58
CA ASP A 270 -14.02 -18.30 22.27
C ASP A 270 -14.84 -19.44 21.66
N SER A 271 -15.70 -20.09 22.46
CA SER A 271 -16.48 -21.24 22.05
C SER A 271 -17.96 -21.16 22.45
N LEU A 272 -18.81 -21.81 21.66
CA LEU A 272 -20.24 -21.94 21.97
C LEU A 272 -20.47 -22.69 23.30
N GLU A 273 -19.59 -23.64 23.64
CA GLU A 273 -19.67 -24.41 24.88
C GLU A 273 -19.35 -23.56 26.11
N GLU A 274 -18.37 -22.63 26.03
CA GLU A 274 -18.13 -21.65 27.09
C GLU A 274 -19.22 -20.58 27.14
N GLN A 275 -19.77 -20.16 26.00
CA GLN A 275 -20.94 -19.27 25.95
C GLN A 275 -22.14 -19.92 26.64
N GLU A 276 -22.41 -21.19 26.38
CA GLU A 276 -23.47 -21.96 27.04
C GLU A 276 -23.16 -22.19 28.53
N ALA A 277 -21.91 -22.46 28.91
CA ALA A 277 -21.52 -22.65 30.31
C ALA A 277 -21.65 -21.35 31.11
N LEU A 278 -21.19 -20.22 30.59
CA LEU A 278 -21.39 -18.90 31.18
C LEU A 278 -22.87 -18.54 31.22
N PHE A 279 -23.63 -18.83 30.17
CA PHE A 279 -25.07 -18.62 30.16
C PHE A 279 -25.77 -19.46 31.23
N VAL A 280 -25.40 -20.73 31.41
CA VAL A 280 -25.95 -21.60 32.45
C VAL A 280 -25.53 -21.16 33.85
N GLU A 281 -24.26 -20.80 34.06
CA GLU A 281 -23.78 -20.29 35.35
C GLU A 281 -24.46 -18.96 35.71
N PHE A 282 -24.69 -18.10 34.72
CA PHE A 282 -25.42 -16.84 34.83
C PHE A 282 -26.91 -17.05 35.11
N VAL A 283 -27.58 -17.94 34.37
CA VAL A 283 -29.01 -18.29 34.57
C VAL A 283 -29.24 -18.97 35.92
N VAL A 284 -28.28 -19.79 36.39
CA VAL A 284 -28.34 -20.47 37.69
C VAL A 284 -28.07 -19.50 38.84
N ALA A 285 -27.17 -18.53 38.67
CA ALA A 285 -26.95 -17.46 39.64
C ALA A 285 -28.15 -16.50 39.74
N CYS A 286 -28.88 -16.31 38.65
CA CYS A 286 -29.92 -15.28 38.52
C CYS A 286 -31.32 -15.87 38.20
N LEU A 287 -31.83 -16.76 39.06
CA LEU A 287 -33.17 -17.38 38.98
C LEU A 287 -34.38 -16.40 39.05
N SER A 288 -34.18 -15.10 38.81
CA SER A 288 -35.21 -14.05 38.80
C SER A 288 -35.15 -13.14 37.58
N VAL A 289 -34.35 -13.48 36.56
CA VAL A 289 -34.14 -12.64 35.36
C VAL A 289 -35.23 -12.85 34.33
N ARG A 290 -35.83 -11.76 33.84
CA ARG A 290 -36.84 -11.78 32.77
C ARG A 290 -36.26 -11.63 31.36
N TYR A 291 -35.12 -10.95 31.21
CA TYR A 291 -34.55 -10.62 29.90
C TYR A 291 -33.03 -10.68 29.94
N VAL A 292 -32.44 -11.14 28.83
CA VAL A 292 -31.01 -11.05 28.53
C VAL A 292 -30.92 -10.32 27.20
N VAL A 293 -30.14 -9.26 27.13
CA VAL A 293 -29.93 -8.51 25.89
C VAL A 293 -28.44 -8.37 25.64
N ALA A 294 -27.99 -8.87 24.49
CA ALA A 294 -26.65 -8.60 23.98
C ALA A 294 -26.72 -7.32 23.13
N VAL A 295 -25.79 -6.40 23.38
CA VAL A 295 -25.66 -5.15 22.62
C VAL A 295 -24.19 -4.87 22.40
N ASP A 296 -23.90 -4.45 21.18
CA ASP A 296 -22.60 -4.27 20.55
C ASP A 296 -22.13 -2.80 20.60
N ASP A 297 -23.03 -1.85 20.93
CA ASP A 297 -22.69 -0.44 21.09
C ASP A 297 -23.53 0.29 22.16
N GLU A 298 -23.02 1.45 22.61
CA GLU A 298 -23.60 2.30 23.67
C GLU A 298 -24.99 2.86 23.31
N ALA A 299 -25.23 3.18 22.04
CA ALA A 299 -26.52 3.70 21.57
C ALA A 299 -27.58 2.60 21.52
N ALA A 300 -27.20 1.39 21.12
CA ALA A 300 -28.04 0.20 21.17
C ALA A 300 -28.40 -0.16 22.61
N MET A 301 -27.43 -0.14 23.53
CA MET A 301 -27.67 -0.32 24.96
C MET A 301 -28.67 0.71 25.51
N THR A 302 -28.49 1.99 25.17
CA THR A 302 -29.38 3.07 25.60
C THR A 302 -30.81 2.88 25.05
N ALA A 303 -30.95 2.40 23.82
CA ALA A 303 -32.25 2.12 23.21
C ALA A 303 -32.96 0.94 23.89
N VAL A 304 -32.22 -0.15 24.16
CA VAL A 304 -32.73 -1.33 24.89
C VAL A 304 -33.21 -0.95 26.29
N LEU A 305 -32.42 -0.17 27.03
CA LEU A 305 -32.79 0.30 28.38
C LEU A 305 -34.10 1.13 28.38
N ARG A 306 -34.36 1.90 27.31
CA ARG A 306 -35.61 2.67 27.16
C ARG A 306 -36.83 1.80 26.83
N GLU A 307 -36.64 0.70 26.12
CA GLU A 307 -37.73 -0.21 25.75
C GLU A 307 -38.09 -1.21 26.85
N CYS A 308 -37.11 -1.65 27.63
CA CYS A 308 -37.29 -2.71 28.63
C CYS A 308 -37.98 -2.24 29.93
N ASP A 309 -37.94 -0.95 30.29
CA ASP A 309 -38.57 -0.46 31.52
C ASP A 309 -39.23 0.94 31.34
N PRO A 310 -40.57 1.07 31.55
CA PRO A 310 -41.29 2.33 31.51
C PRO A 310 -40.76 3.42 32.46
N ALA A 311 -40.03 3.05 33.53
CA ALA A 311 -39.43 3.98 34.48
C ALA A 311 -38.30 4.81 33.86
N PHE A 312 -37.62 4.31 32.82
CA PHE A 312 -36.47 4.97 32.18
C PHE A 312 -36.83 5.83 30.96
N ARG A 313 -38.11 6.21 30.82
CA ARG A 313 -38.55 7.13 29.74
C ARG A 313 -38.02 8.56 29.91
N ASP A 314 -37.50 8.91 31.09
CA ASP A 314 -36.84 10.20 31.31
C ASP A 314 -35.37 10.13 30.90
N GLN A 315 -35.00 11.00 29.96
CA GLN A 315 -33.67 11.04 29.34
C GLN A 315 -32.56 11.30 30.36
N GLU A 316 -32.89 11.98 31.46
CA GLU A 316 -31.96 12.30 32.54
C GLU A 316 -31.59 11.06 33.38
N GLN A 317 -32.53 10.14 33.61
CA GLN A 317 -32.28 8.93 34.41
C GLN A 317 -31.52 7.86 33.62
N ALA A 318 -31.82 7.70 32.33
CA ALA A 318 -31.03 6.85 31.45
C ALA A 318 -29.59 7.38 31.29
N GLY A 319 -29.42 8.70 31.18
CA GLY A 319 -28.11 9.34 31.12
C GLY A 319 -27.31 9.18 32.42
N ALA A 320 -27.93 9.39 33.58
CA ALA A 320 -27.26 9.22 34.87
C ALA A 320 -26.82 7.76 35.15
N LEU A 321 -27.61 6.78 34.69
CA LEU A 321 -27.24 5.37 34.80
C LEU A 321 -26.05 5.04 33.88
N LEU A 322 -26.06 5.58 32.66
CA LEU A 322 -24.97 5.44 31.70
C LEU A 322 -23.68 6.09 32.24
N ASP A 323 -23.76 7.31 32.77
CA ASP A 323 -22.64 8.01 33.38
C ASP A 323 -22.07 7.23 34.59
N ALA A 324 -22.92 6.62 35.41
CA ALA A 324 -22.50 5.79 36.55
C ALA A 324 -21.79 4.50 36.10
N VAL A 325 -22.29 3.86 35.04
CA VAL A 325 -21.63 2.71 34.40
C VAL A 325 -20.27 3.13 33.86
N MET A 326 -20.20 4.23 33.09
CA MET A 326 -18.97 4.72 32.48
C MET A 326 -17.94 5.20 33.52
N GLN A 327 -18.35 5.80 34.64
CA GLN A 327 -17.45 6.11 35.76
C GLN A 327 -16.86 4.88 36.43
N THR A 328 -17.65 3.81 36.56
CA THR A 328 -17.19 2.55 37.13
C THR A 328 -16.19 1.85 36.20
N LEU A 329 -16.31 2.06 34.89
CA LEU A 329 -15.41 1.53 33.86
C LEU A 329 -14.10 2.31 33.75
N GLY A 330 -14.08 3.62 34.01
CA GLY A 330 -12.85 4.45 33.95
C GLY A 330 -11.90 4.32 35.14
N THR A 331 -12.13 3.37 36.05
CA THR A 331 -11.33 3.16 37.28
C THR A 331 -10.58 1.82 37.34
N HIS A 332 -10.58 1.04 36.25
CA HIS A 332 -9.84 -0.23 36.16
C HIS A 332 -8.91 -0.27 34.96
#